data_AF-A0A975IZK0-F1
#
_entry.id   AF-A0A975IZK0-F1
#
_cell.length_a   1.000
_cell.length_b   1.000
_cell.length_c   1.000
_cell.angle_alpha   90.00
_cell.angle_beta   90.00
_cell.angle_gamma   90.00
#
_symmetry.space_group_name_H-M   'P 1'
#
loop_
_entity.id
_entity.type
_entity.pdbx_description
1 polymer ?
#
loop_
_entity_poly.entity_id
_entity_poly.type
_entity_poly.pdbx_seq_one_letter_code
_entity_poly.pdbx_strand_id
1 'polypeptide(L)'
;MNPKLEAIRRRIENEHSLINQRLSWLVSSQAFLLSAFAISLNAPKEFAGGGYLEANHLLVRVIPLGGIACISLIWLALWGAIWSLSILRREANAICGPEDLPIINHAPIRLLGLAAPVFIPAIFLALWIVLLIYPH
;
A
#
# COMPACT_ATOMS: atom_id res chain seq x y z
N MET A 1 23.87 -9.23 25.76
CA MET A 1 22.61 -8.98 25.02
C MET A 1 22.08 -10.33 24.53
N ASN A 2 20.79 -10.62 24.70
CA ASN A 2 20.22 -11.92 24.35
C ASN A 2 20.22 -12.11 22.82
N PRO A 3 20.92 -13.12 22.24
CA PRO A 3 21.08 -13.26 20.79
C PRO A 3 19.75 -13.50 20.07
N LYS A 4 18.75 -14.10 20.75
CA LYS A 4 17.40 -14.26 20.20
C LYS A 4 16.68 -12.93 20.05
N LEU A 5 16.88 -12.03 21.01
CA LEU A 5 16.26 -10.72 21.02
C LEU A 5 16.79 -9.84 19.87
N GLU A 6 18.10 -9.94 19.60
CA GLU A 6 18.74 -9.27 18.47
C GLU A 6 18.23 -9.79 17.12
N ALA A 7 18.05 -11.12 16.99
CA ALA A 7 17.45 -11.72 15.80
C ALA A 7 16.00 -11.23 15.56
N ILE A 8 15.18 -11.14 16.61
CA ILE A 8 13.82 -10.61 16.53
C ILE A 8 13.83 -9.13 16.12
N ARG A 9 14.70 -8.31 16.74
CA ARG A 9 14.85 -6.90 16.40
C ARG A 9 15.19 -6.72 14.92
N ARG A 10 16.18 -7.45 14.42
CA ARG A 10 16.58 -7.40 13.01
C ARG A 10 15.42 -7.80 12.08
N ARG A 11 14.61 -8.78 12.48
CA ARG A 11 13.44 -9.18 11.70
C ARG A 11 12.34 -8.11 11.70
N ILE A 12 12.11 -7.43 12.83
CA ILE A 12 11.19 -6.29 12.92
C ILE A 12 11.65 -5.14 12.01
N GLU A 13 12.95 -4.81 12.03
CA GLU A 13 13.55 -3.78 11.17
C GLU A 13 13.38 -4.12 9.68
N ASN A 14 13.59 -5.39 9.31
CA ASN A 14 13.36 -5.87 7.95
C ASN A 14 11.89 -5.76 7.53
N GLU A 15 10.94 -6.15 8.39
CA GLU A 15 9.50 -6.04 8.09
C GLU A 15 9.05 -4.58 7.93
N HIS A 16 9.55 -3.66 8.76
CA HIS A 16 9.30 -2.23 8.56
C HIS A 16 9.86 -1.71 7.22
N SER A 17 11.07 -2.15 6.85
CA SER A 17 11.66 -1.81 5.55
C SER A 17 10.81 -2.33 4.38
N LEU A 18 10.34 -3.58 4.45
CA LEU A 18 9.46 -4.17 3.45
C LEU A 18 8.11 -3.44 3.34
N ILE A 19 7.52 -3.02 4.47
CA ILE A 19 6.29 -2.21 4.48
C ILE A 19 6.53 -0.89 3.76
N ASN A 20 7.61 -0.18 4.09
CA ASN A 20 7.94 1.10 3.45
C ASN A 20 8.17 0.93 1.95
N GLN A 21 8.93 -0.08 1.53
CA GLN A 21 9.16 -0.37 0.11
C GLN A 21 7.84 -0.64 -0.62
N ARG A 22 6.98 -1.50 -0.08
CA ARG A 22 5.66 -1.82 -0.67
C ARG A 22 4.77 -0.59 -0.79
N LEU A 23 4.78 0.26 0.23
CA LEU A 23 4.04 1.51 0.23
C LEU A 23 4.57 2.48 -0.84
N SER A 24 5.89 2.63 -0.97
CA SER A 24 6.50 3.43 -2.04
C SER A 24 6.16 2.88 -3.42
N TRP A 25 6.23 1.56 -3.62
CA TRP A 25 5.81 0.91 -4.88
C TRP A 25 4.35 1.18 -5.21
N LEU A 26 3.47 1.13 -4.19
CA LEU A 26 2.07 1.45 -4.37
C LEU A 26 1.90 2.89 -4.84
N VAL A 27 2.43 3.87 -4.09
CA VAL A 27 2.29 5.30 -4.40
C VAL A 27 2.78 5.61 -5.81
N SER A 28 3.96 5.11 -6.20
CA SER A 28 4.51 5.30 -7.55
C SER A 28 3.61 4.70 -8.63
N SER A 29 3.10 3.48 -8.42
CA SER A 29 2.20 2.82 -9.38
C SER A 29 0.88 3.57 -9.53
N GLN A 30 0.31 4.06 -8.41
CA GLN A 30 -0.93 4.81 -8.43
C GLN A 30 -0.77 6.18 -9.12
N ALA A 31 0.35 6.88 -8.87
CA ALA A 31 0.65 8.13 -9.57
C ALA A 31 0.79 7.94 -11.09
N PHE A 32 1.44 6.85 -11.51
CA PHE A 32 1.56 6.48 -12.93
C PHE A 32 0.19 6.20 -13.56
N LEU A 33 -0.63 5.36 -12.91
CA LEU A 33 -1.96 5.01 -13.41
C LEU A 33 -2.90 6.22 -13.45
N LEU A 34 -2.87 7.10 -12.44
CA LEU A 34 -3.65 8.34 -12.42
C LEU A 34 -3.25 9.28 -13.55
N SER A 35 -1.95 9.39 -13.83
CA SER A 35 -1.44 10.18 -14.96
C SER A 35 -1.94 9.62 -16.29
N ALA A 36 -1.84 8.31 -16.48
CA ALA A 36 -2.36 7.65 -17.68
C ALA A 36 -3.87 7.87 -17.84
N PHE A 37 -4.64 7.75 -16.75
CA PHE A 37 -6.08 7.99 -16.73
C PHE A 37 -6.41 9.45 -17.11
N ALA A 38 -5.71 10.42 -16.53
CA ALA A 38 -5.90 11.83 -16.85
C ALA A 38 -5.58 12.14 -18.33
N ILE A 39 -4.53 11.53 -18.89
CA ILE A 39 -4.19 11.67 -20.31
C ILE A 39 -5.30 11.08 -21.19
N SER A 40 -5.82 9.88 -20.87
CA SER A 40 -6.92 9.26 -21.60
C SER A 40 -8.21 10.08 -21.56
N LEU A 41 -8.51 10.75 -20.43
CA LEU A 41 -9.66 11.64 -20.34
C LEU A 41 -9.52 12.91 -21.19
N ASN A 42 -8.31 13.41 -21.39
CA ASN A 42 -8.03 14.62 -22.15
C ASN A 42 -7.66 14.35 -23.62
N ALA A 43 -7.90 13.13 -24.12
CA ALA A 43 -7.63 12.76 -25.50
C ALA A 43 -8.45 13.62 -26.50
N PRO A 44 -7.84 14.21 -27.55
CA PRO A 44 -8.54 15.02 -28.54
C PRO A 44 -9.56 14.18 -29.31
N LYS A 45 -10.85 14.47 -29.13
CA LYS A 45 -11.95 13.73 -29.79
C LYS A 45 -12.09 14.09 -31.27
N GLU A 46 -11.60 15.26 -31.67
CA GLU A 46 -11.76 15.84 -33.02
C GLU A 46 -10.92 15.14 -34.10
N PHE A 47 -9.86 14.43 -33.71
CA PHE A 47 -8.96 13.71 -34.62
C PHE A 47 -9.02 12.19 -34.45
N ALA A 48 -9.97 11.71 -33.63
CA ALA A 48 -10.14 10.30 -33.28
C ALA A 48 -10.97 9.57 -34.35
N GLY A 49 -10.31 8.74 -35.17
CA GLY A 49 -11.02 7.71 -35.94
C GLY A 49 -11.74 6.71 -35.01
N GLY A 50 -12.71 5.96 -35.54
CA GLY A 50 -13.57 5.07 -34.73
C GLY A 50 -12.80 4.09 -33.82
N GLY A 51 -11.73 3.46 -34.34
CA GLY A 51 -10.92 2.52 -33.55
C GLY A 51 -10.11 3.17 -32.42
N TYR A 52 -9.74 4.45 -32.54
CA TYR A 52 -9.08 5.18 -31.45
C TYR A 52 -10.06 5.48 -30.31
N LEU A 53 -11.29 5.86 -30.65
CA LEU A 53 -12.32 6.19 -29.67
C LEU A 53 -12.68 4.96 -28.81
N GLU A 54 -12.87 3.80 -29.45
CA GLU A 54 -13.12 2.53 -28.76
C GLU A 54 -11.96 2.13 -27.84
N ALA A 55 -10.72 2.25 -28.32
CA ALA A 55 -9.54 1.97 -27.51
C ALA A 55 -9.44 2.90 -26.29
N ASN A 56 -9.72 4.20 -26.47
CA ASN A 56 -9.70 5.16 -25.36
C ASN A 56 -10.78 4.86 -24.32
N HIS A 57 -12.00 4.53 -24.76
CA HIS A 57 -13.08 4.10 -23.87
C HIS A 57 -12.71 2.85 -23.06
N LEU A 58 -12.04 1.89 -23.70
CA LEU A 58 -11.54 0.70 -23.01
C LEU A 58 -10.48 1.07 -21.96
N LEU A 59 -9.52 1.93 -22.30
CA LEU A 59 -8.47 2.38 -21.38
C LEU A 59 -9.04 3.10 -20.15
N VAL A 60 -9.97 4.03 -20.35
CA VAL A 60 -10.64 4.76 -19.25
C VAL A 60 -11.35 3.79 -18.29
N ARG A 61 -11.83 2.64 -18.77
CA ARG A 61 -12.48 1.62 -17.92
C ARG A 61 -11.47 0.64 -17.28
N VAL A 62 -10.43 0.26 -18.01
CA VAL A 62 -9.45 -0.75 -17.56
C VAL A 62 -8.44 -0.17 -16.58
N ILE A 63 -8.01 1.08 -16.73
CA ILE A 63 -7.01 1.71 -15.86
C ILE A 63 -7.47 1.73 -14.39
N PRO A 64 -8.70 2.16 -14.04
CA PRO A 64 -9.19 2.09 -12.66
C PRO A 64 -9.25 0.66 -12.10
N LEU A 65 -9.65 -0.32 -12.92
CA LEU A 65 -9.66 -1.72 -12.52
C LEU A 65 -8.24 -2.23 -12.22
N GLY A 66 -7.26 -1.84 -13.04
CA GLY A 66 -5.85 -2.11 -12.80
C GLY A 66 -5.36 -1.47 -11.49
N GLY A 67 -5.75 -0.22 -11.23
CA GLY A 67 -5.45 0.48 -9.98
C GLY A 67 -5.97 -0.27 -8.76
N ILE A 68 -7.25 -0.65 -8.77
CA ILE A 68 -7.91 -1.43 -7.70
C ILE A 68 -7.22 -2.78 -7.50
N ALA A 69 -6.88 -3.48 -8.58
CA ALA A 69 -6.19 -4.77 -8.51
C ALA A 69 -4.80 -4.64 -7.87
N CYS A 70 -4.00 -3.65 -8.31
CA CYS A 70 -2.69 -3.38 -7.72
C CYS A 70 -2.78 -3.03 -6.23
N ILE A 71 -3.73 -2.17 -5.85
CA ILE A 71 -3.99 -1.82 -4.45
C ILE A 71 -4.33 -3.07 -3.65
N SER A 72 -5.24 -3.90 -4.13
CA SER A 72 -5.72 -5.10 -3.42
C SER A 72 -4.56 -6.07 -3.14
N LEU A 73 -3.69 -6.30 -4.13
CA LEU A 73 -2.52 -7.18 -3.98
C LEU A 73 -1.51 -6.62 -2.96
N ILE A 74 -1.18 -5.34 -3.05
CA ILE A 74 -0.24 -4.73 -2.11
C ILE A 74 -0.84 -4.66 -0.70
N TRP A 75 -2.13 -4.37 -0.59
CA TRP A 75 -2.81 -4.26 0.69
C TRP A 75 -2.85 -5.61 1.42
N LEU A 76 -3.08 -6.70 0.71
CA LEU A 76 -2.95 -8.06 1.25
C LEU A 76 -1.52 -8.33 1.76
N ALA A 77 -0.49 -7.94 1.00
CA ALA A 77 0.90 -8.10 1.41
C ALA A 77 1.26 -7.24 2.64
N LEU A 78 0.68 -6.04 2.76
CA LEU A 78 0.82 -5.18 3.94
C LEU A 78 0.16 -5.81 5.17
N TRP A 79 -1.04 -6.38 5.02
CA TRP A 79 -1.70 -7.13 6.10
C TRP A 79 -0.84 -8.31 6.60
N GLY A 80 -0.22 -9.06 5.68
CA GLY A 80 0.70 -10.13 6.03
C GLY A 80 1.91 -9.65 6.86
N ALA A 81 2.50 -8.51 6.51
CA ALA A 81 3.62 -7.93 7.26
C ALA A 81 3.19 -7.39 8.63
N ILE A 82 2.02 -6.74 8.72
CA ILE A 82 1.46 -6.28 10.00
C ILE A 82 1.19 -7.47 10.92
N TRP A 83 0.67 -8.56 10.36
CA TRP A 83 0.46 -9.81 11.11
C TRP A 83 1.78 -10.41 11.59
N SER A 84 2.79 -10.51 10.72
CA SER A 84 4.15 -10.97 11.06
C SER A 84 4.76 -10.15 12.21
N LEU A 85 4.67 -8.81 12.13
CA LEU A 85 5.11 -7.91 13.19
C LEU A 85 4.39 -8.15 14.52
N SER A 86 3.10 -8.50 14.48
CA SER A 86 2.33 -8.78 15.69
C SER A 86 2.81 -10.06 16.40
N ILE A 87 3.16 -11.10 15.62
CA ILE A 87 3.72 -12.35 16.13
C ILE A 87 5.11 -12.11 16.73
N LEU A 88 6.00 -11.45 15.99
CA LEU A 88 7.36 -11.16 16.44
C LEU A 88 7.40 -10.35 17.73
N ARG A 89 6.43 -9.44 17.91
CA ARG A 89 6.30 -8.66 19.15
C ARG A 89 5.83 -9.51 20.33
N ARG A 90 4.93 -10.48 20.10
CA ARG A 90 4.53 -11.43 21.15
C ARG A 90 5.70 -12.30 21.57
N GLU A 91 6.51 -12.77 20.62
CA GLU A 91 7.72 -13.53 20.90
C GLU A 91 8.77 -12.70 21.66
N ALA A 92 8.98 -11.43 21.28
CA ALA A 92 9.88 -10.53 22.01
C ALA A 92 9.43 -10.32 23.47
N ASN A 93 8.13 -10.10 23.69
CA ASN A 93 7.56 -9.93 25.03
C ASN A 93 7.75 -11.14 25.94
N ALA A 94 7.73 -12.35 25.38
CA ALA A 94 7.94 -13.57 26.16
C ALA A 94 9.41 -13.75 26.61
N ILE A 95 10.35 -13.03 25.99
CA ILE A 95 11.79 -13.19 26.19
C ILE A 95 12.41 -11.99 26.93
N CYS A 96 11.80 -10.81 26.85
CA CYS A 96 12.31 -9.59 27.49
C CYS A 96 12.30 -9.68 29.03
N GLY A 97 13.42 -9.34 29.65
CA GLY A 97 13.52 -9.13 31.09
C GLY A 97 13.19 -7.69 31.51
N PRO A 98 13.05 -7.41 32.82
CA PRO A 98 12.73 -6.07 33.34
C PRO A 98 13.83 -5.02 33.10
N GLU A 99 15.06 -5.42 32.79
CA GLU A 99 16.19 -4.52 32.47
C GLU A 99 16.39 -4.28 30.97
N ASP A 100 15.69 -5.02 30.10
CA ASP A 100 15.80 -4.81 28.66
C ASP A 100 15.03 -3.54 28.27
N LEU A 101 15.68 -2.64 27.50
CA LEU A 101 15.01 -1.50 26.90
C LEU A 101 13.75 -2.00 26.17
N PRO A 102 12.57 -1.37 26.37
CA PRO A 102 11.37 -1.80 25.70
C PRO A 102 11.60 -1.68 24.20
N ILE A 103 11.70 -2.83 23.52
CA ILE A 103 11.65 -2.92 22.05
C ILE A 103 10.29 -2.42 21.53
N ILE A 104 9.36 -2.13 22.45
CA ILE A 104 7.97 -1.82 22.22
C ILE A 104 7.72 -0.35 22.57
N ASN A 105 7.55 0.46 21.53
CA ASN A 105 6.90 1.76 21.69
C ASN A 105 5.48 1.58 22.23
N HIS A 106 5.03 2.52 23.06
CA HIS A 106 3.67 2.54 23.60
C HIS A 106 2.61 2.40 22.48
N ALA A 107 1.51 1.72 22.79
CA ALA A 107 0.41 1.42 21.87
C ALA A 107 -0.05 2.59 20.96
N PRO A 108 -0.16 3.85 21.42
CA PRO A 108 -0.55 4.96 20.55
C PRO A 108 0.49 5.30 19.47
N ILE A 109 1.79 5.29 19.81
CA ILE A 109 2.87 5.55 18.84
C ILE A 109 2.89 4.48 17.75
N ARG A 110 2.57 3.23 18.12
CA ARG A 110 2.45 2.10 17.19
C ARG A 110 1.29 2.28 16.22
N LEU A 111 0.14 2.78 16.69
CA LEU A 111 -1.01 3.06 15.84
C LEU A 111 -0.70 4.15 14.81
N LEU A 112 -0.02 5.22 15.22
CA LEU A 112 0.42 6.27 14.31
C LEU A 112 1.41 5.75 13.26
N GLY A 113 2.34 4.87 13.64
CA GLY A 113 3.28 4.25 12.69
C GLY A 113 2.62 3.32 11.66
N LEU A 114 1.42 2.80 11.95
CA LEU A 114 0.64 1.97 11.02
C LEU A 114 -0.42 2.76 10.24
N ALA A 115 -0.59 4.05 10.53
CA ALA A 115 -1.59 4.87 9.86
C ALA A 115 -1.33 4.94 8.35
N ALA A 116 -0.11 5.28 7.92
CA ALA A 116 0.18 5.46 6.50
C ALA A 116 -0.01 4.17 5.68
N PRO A 117 0.52 2.99 6.07
CA PRO A 117 0.31 1.74 5.35
C PRO A 117 -1.15 1.27 5.27
N VAL A 118 -2.02 1.73 6.17
CA VAL A 118 -3.45 1.36 6.18
C VAL A 118 -4.29 2.38 5.41
N PHE A 119 -4.11 3.67 5.68
CA PHE A 119 -4.96 4.72 5.12
C PHE A 119 -4.60 5.07 3.68
N ILE A 120 -3.32 5.05 3.28
CA ILE A 120 -2.94 5.40 1.90
C ILE A 120 -3.56 4.44 0.88
N PRO A 121 -3.48 3.10 1.03
CA PRO A 121 -4.20 2.17 0.15
C PRO A 121 -5.71 2.41 0.12
N ALA A 122 -6.31 2.69 1.29
CA ALA A 122 -7.75 2.95 1.39
C ALA A 122 -8.19 4.22 0.63
N ILE A 123 -7.39 5.30 0.71
CA ILE A 123 -7.64 6.54 -0.02
C ILE A 123 -7.59 6.30 -1.53
N PHE A 124 -6.54 5.62 -2.03
CA PHE A 124 -6.45 5.30 -3.46
C PHE A 124 -7.57 4.36 -3.92
N LEU A 125 -7.96 3.39 -3.09
CA LEU A 125 -9.05 2.48 -3.41
C LEU A 125 -10.37 3.25 -3.56
N ALA A 126 -10.68 4.13 -2.60
CA ALA A 126 -11.85 5.00 -2.66
C ALA A 126 -11.82 5.89 -3.90
N LEU A 127 -10.67 6.48 -4.22
CA LEU A 127 -10.50 7.30 -5.42
C LEU A 127 -10.84 6.53 -6.70
N TRP A 128 -10.29 5.33 -6.90
CA TRP A 128 -10.59 4.54 -8.09
C TRP A 128 -12.02 4.05 -8.15
N ILE A 129 -12.63 3.71 -7.02
CA ILE A 129 -14.06 3.35 -6.96
C ILE A 129 -14.91 4.53 -7.42
N VAL A 130 -14.62 5.74 -6.92
CA VAL A 130 -15.33 6.96 -7.33
C VAL A 130 -15.15 7.20 -8.83
N LEU A 131 -13.92 7.12 -9.35
CA LEU A 131 -13.64 7.29 -10.79
C LEU A 131 -14.27 6.20 -11.65
N LEU A 132 -14.51 5.00 -11.13
CA LEU A 132 -15.16 3.92 -11.89
C LEU A 132 -16.68 4.10 -11.95
N ILE A 133 -17.29 4.69 -10.91
CA ILE A 133 -18.74 4.89 -10.82
C ILE A 133 -19.16 6.16 -11.57
N TYR A 134 -18.37 7.23 -11.50
CA TYR A 134 -18.71 8.48 -12.17
C TYR A 134 -18.51 8.35 -13.69
N PRO A 135 -19.52 8.70 -14.52
CA PRO A 135 -19.38 8.69 -15.96
C PRO A 135 -18.51 9.86 -16.44
N HIS A 136 -17.62 9.59 -17.41
CA HIS A 136 -16.72 10.56 -18.07
C HIS A 136 -16.88 10.52 -19.59
#